data_AF-A0A2Z6RRS8-F1
#
_entry.id   AF-A0A2Z6RRS8-F1
#
_cell.length_a   1.000
_cell.length_b   1.000
_cell.length_c   1.000
_cell.angle_alpha   90.00
_cell.angle_beta   90.00
_cell.angle_gamma   90.00
#
_symmetry.space_group_name_H-M   'P 1'
#
loop_
_entity.id
_entity.type
_entity.pdbx_description
1 polymer ?
#
loop_
_entity_poly.entity_id
_entity_poly.type
_entity_poly.pdbx_seq_one_letter_code
_entity_poly.pdbx_strand_id
1 'polypeptide(L)'
;MDNYYWEDADGYPNNPANHLTSHEHAPEVFQQNQGEEIDIWSVGKLIIDASRWIIGLSQNIIQFEMNLQSNDRPNCQESLETI
;
A
#
# COMPACT_ATOMS: atom_id res chain seq x y z
N MET A 1 -19.98 -2.55 25.68
CA MET A 1 -18.93 -3.01 24.74
C MET A 1 -18.87 -1.90 23.74
N ASP A 2 -18.00 -0.94 24.03
CA ASP A 2 -18.19 0.43 23.59
C ASP A 2 -17.36 0.70 22.34
N ASN A 3 -18.01 1.39 21.41
CA ASN A 3 -17.60 1.68 20.04
C ASN A 3 -16.43 2.68 19.96
N TYR A 4 -15.27 2.33 20.50
CA TYR A 4 -14.14 3.27 20.65
C TYR A 4 -13.25 3.46 19.41
N TYR A 5 -13.53 2.82 18.27
CA TYR A 5 -12.62 2.89 17.11
C TYR A 5 -12.89 4.04 16.13
N TRP A 6 -14.06 4.69 16.19
CA TRP A 6 -14.46 5.64 15.16
C TRP A 6 -14.12 7.11 15.50
N GLU A 7 -14.00 7.46 16.79
CA GLU A 7 -13.68 8.83 17.20
C GLU A 7 -12.17 9.15 17.14
N ASP A 8 -11.30 8.13 17.16
CA ASP A 8 -9.85 8.28 16.98
C ASP A 8 -9.42 8.37 15.50
N ALA A 9 -10.36 8.18 14.55
CA ALA A 9 -10.09 8.22 13.12
C ALA A 9 -10.07 9.66 12.55
N ASP A 10 -10.36 10.67 13.37
CA ASP A 10 -10.42 12.09 12.97
C ASP A 10 -9.06 12.81 13.07
N GLY A 11 -8.02 12.11 13.53
CA GLY A 11 -6.64 12.60 13.57
C GLY A 11 -5.72 11.79 12.66
N TYR A 12 -4.79 12.45 11.97
CA TYR A 12 -3.69 11.75 11.30
C TYR A 12 -3.02 10.80 12.31
N PRO A 13 -2.85 9.50 11.99
CA PRO A 13 -2.16 8.58 12.88
C PRO A 13 -0.73 9.08 13.09
N ASN A 14 -0.46 9.71 14.24
CA ASN A 14 0.86 10.25 14.55
C ASN A 14 1.88 9.16 14.89
N ASN A 15 1.42 7.91 15.06
CA ASN A 15 2.24 6.74 15.29
C ASN A 15 1.65 5.53 14.54
N PRO A 16 2.50 4.67 13.94
CA PRO A 16 2.06 3.41 13.36
C PRO A 16 1.46 2.48 14.43
N ALA A 17 0.46 1.68 14.06
CA ALA A 17 -0.10 0.70 14.98
C ALA A 17 0.92 -0.43 15.25
N ASN A 18 0.98 -0.92 16.50
CA ASN A 18 1.98 -1.90 16.94
C ASN A 18 1.98 -3.24 16.19
N HIS A 19 0.89 -3.54 15.46
CA HIS A 19 0.74 -4.77 14.70
C HIS A 19 1.17 -4.62 13.23
N LEU A 20 1.51 -3.40 12.79
CA LEU A 20 2.03 -3.18 11.45
C LEU A 20 3.45 -3.76 11.36
N THR A 21 3.75 -4.41 10.24
CA THR A 21 5.07 -4.97 9.96
C THR A 21 5.58 -4.44 8.63
N SER A 22 6.90 -4.26 8.52
CA SER A 22 7.56 -3.75 7.32
C SER A 22 7.52 -4.71 6.13
N HIS A 23 7.03 -5.93 6.32
CA HIS A 23 6.80 -6.87 5.22
C HIS A 23 5.43 -6.67 4.55
N GLU A 24 4.47 -6.16 5.31
CA GLU A 24 3.07 -6.05 4.88
C GLU A 24 2.68 -4.60 4.57
N HIS A 25 3.55 -3.62 4.82
CA HIS A 25 3.23 -2.20 4.65
C HIS A 25 4.41 -1.41 4.09
N ALA A 26 4.06 -0.31 3.41
CA ALA A 26 5.00 0.68 2.91
C ALA A 26 5.86 1.27 4.05
N PRO A 27 7.15 1.56 3.83
CA PRO A 27 8.02 2.17 4.84
C PRO A 27 7.47 3.47 5.45
N GLU A 28 6.71 4.24 4.66
CA GLU A 28 6.14 5.55 5.01
C GLU A 28 4.97 5.43 5.99
N VAL A 29 4.33 4.26 6.11
CA VAL A 29 3.29 4.03 7.14
C VAL A 29 3.84 4.19 8.56
N PHE A 30 5.16 4.04 8.72
CA PHE A 30 5.87 4.18 10.00
C PHE A 30 6.40 5.61 10.23
N GLN A 31 6.14 6.55 9.31
CA GLN A 31 6.56 7.94 9.37
C GLN A 31 5.36 8.87 9.68
N GLN A 32 5.63 10.07 10.19
CA GLN A 32 4.60 11.09 10.40
C GLN A 32 4.24 11.77 9.07
N ASN A 33 2.96 12.14 8.91
CA ASN A 33 2.35 12.66 7.67
C ASN A 33 2.25 11.62 6.55
N GLN A 34 1.32 10.67 6.75
CA GLN A 34 0.96 9.64 5.78
C GLN A 34 0.37 10.28 4.51
N GLY A 35 0.89 9.93 3.34
CA GLY A 35 0.35 10.36 2.06
C GLY A 35 -0.18 9.22 1.20
N GLU A 36 -0.70 9.59 0.04
CA GLU A 36 -1.29 8.71 -0.97
C GLU A 36 -0.31 7.63 -1.49
N GLU A 37 0.99 7.83 -1.31
CA GLU A 37 2.03 6.88 -1.69
C GLU A 37 1.94 5.53 -0.95
N ILE A 38 1.33 5.51 0.24
CA ILE A 38 1.12 4.27 1.03
C ILE A 38 0.07 3.38 0.35
N ASP A 39 -0.98 3.98 -0.21
CA ASP A 39 -2.03 3.25 -0.92
C ASP A 39 -1.49 2.64 -2.21
N ILE A 40 -0.66 3.38 -2.96
CA ILE A 40 0.00 2.89 -4.18
C ILE A 40 0.86 1.66 -3.88
N TRP A 41 1.69 1.72 -2.84
CA TRP A 41 2.52 0.59 -2.43
C TRP A 41 1.66 -0.63 -2.06
N SER A 42 0.56 -0.40 -1.34
CA SER A 42 -0.37 -1.45 -0.91
C SER A 42 -1.04 -2.15 -2.09
N VAL A 43 -1.34 -1.44 -3.18
CA VAL A 43 -1.81 -2.05 -4.43
C VAL A 43 -0.75 -2.97 -5.03
N GLY A 44 0.52 -2.56 -5.04
CA GLY A 44 1.62 -3.44 -5.44
C GLY A 44 1.68 -4.72 -4.60
N LYS A 45 1.58 -4.60 -3.27
CA LYS A 45 1.58 -5.74 -2.35
C LYS A 45 0.42 -6.70 -2.63
N LEU A 46 -0.78 -6.18 -2.88
CA LEU A 46 -1.94 -6.99 -3.29
C LEU A 46 -1.68 -7.79 -4.57
N ILE A 47 -1.02 -7.18 -5.56
CA ILE A 47 -0.67 -7.87 -6.81
C ILE A 47 0.35 -9.00 -6.55
N ILE A 48 1.38 -8.78 -5.72
CA ILE A 48 2.32 -9.85 -5.33
C ILE A 48 1.57 -10.99 -4.69
N ASP A 49 0.76 -10.70 -3.67
CA ASP A 49 0.11 -11.75 -2.89
C ASP A 49 -0.89 -12.52 -3.76
N ALA A 50 -1.57 -11.85 -4.68
CA ALA A 50 -2.43 -12.48 -5.68
C ALA A 50 -1.64 -13.36 -6.68
N SER A 51 -0.45 -12.93 -7.11
CA SER A 51 0.39 -13.69 -8.07
C SER A 51 0.79 -15.08 -7.58
N ARG A 52 0.79 -15.30 -6.25
CA ARG A 52 1.07 -16.61 -5.64
C ARG A 52 -0.03 -17.64 -5.88
N TRP A 53 -1.26 -17.18 -6.12
CA TRP A 53 -2.46 -18.02 -6.18
C TRP A 53 -3.15 -17.98 -7.54
N ILE A 54 -3.05 -16.86 -8.27
CA ILE A 54 -3.66 -16.67 -9.58
C ILE A 54 -2.70 -17.15 -10.67
N ILE A 55 -3.02 -18.31 -11.26
CA ILE A 55 -2.31 -18.83 -12.43
C ILE A 55 -2.70 -18.00 -13.65
N GLY A 56 -1.70 -17.48 -14.37
CA GLY A 56 -1.90 -16.73 -15.61
C GLY A 56 -1.94 -15.21 -15.46
N LEU A 57 -1.52 -14.66 -14.32
CA LEU A 57 -1.26 -13.22 -14.21
C LEU A 57 -0.19 -12.83 -15.24
N SER A 58 -0.43 -11.73 -15.97
CA SER A 58 0.49 -11.32 -17.04
C SER A 58 1.80 -10.80 -16.47
N GLN A 59 2.89 -11.00 -17.21
CA GLN A 59 4.21 -10.45 -16.83
C GLN A 59 4.20 -8.92 -16.70
N ASN A 60 3.35 -8.24 -17.48
CA ASN A 60 3.20 -6.78 -17.38
C ASN A 60 2.61 -6.36 -16.03
N ILE A 61 1.64 -7.11 -15.49
CA ILE A 61 1.05 -6.81 -14.18
C ILE A 61 2.07 -7.08 -13.06
N ILE A 62 2.90 -8.12 -13.21
CA ILE A 62 4.00 -8.39 -12.26
C ILE A 62 5.04 -7.26 -12.30
N GLN A 63 5.41 -6.79 -13.48
CA GLN A 63 6.36 -5.68 -13.59
C GLN A 63 5.78 -4.36 -13.08
N PHE A 64 4.48 -4.13 -13.31
CA PHE A 64 3.77 -2.98 -12.81
C PHE A 64 3.79 -2.93 -11.27
N GLU A 65 3.58 -4.06 -10.61
CA GLU A 65 3.71 -4.18 -9.15
C GLU A 65 5.06 -3.69 -8.63
N MET A 66 6.17 -4.14 -9.25
CA MET A 66 7.51 -3.75 -8.81
C MET A 66 7.71 -2.23 -8.86
N ASN A 67 7.07 -1.56 -9.82
CA ASN A 67 7.11 -0.11 -9.94
C ASN A 67 6.31 0.56 -8.81
N LEU A 68 5.15 0.02 -8.45
CA LEU A 68 4.31 0.55 -7.36
C LEU A 68 4.96 0.41 -5.98
N GLN A 69 5.81 -0.60 -5.77
CA GLN A 69 6.54 -0.78 -4.50
C GLN A 69 7.88 -0.04 -4.42
N SER A 70 8.29 0.63 -5.50
CA SER A 70 9.56 1.35 -5.54
C SER A 70 9.56 2.64 -4.71
N ASN A 71 10.75 3.18 -4.47
CA ASN A 71 10.88 4.50 -3.82
C ASN A 71 10.49 5.64 -4.78
N ASP A 72 10.62 5.43 -6.08
CA ASP A 72 10.27 6.38 -7.15
C ASP A 72 8.91 6.02 -7.77
N ARG A 73 7.99 5.50 -6.93
CA ARG A 73 6.71 4.97 -7.40
C ARG A 73 5.81 6.07 -7.97
N PRO A 74 5.01 5.74 -9.00
CA PRO A 74 4.09 6.68 -9.62
C PRO A 74 2.96 7.09 -8.67
N ASN A 75 2.36 8.25 -8.91
CA ASN A 75 1.08 8.60 -8.29
C ASN A 75 -0.07 7.80 -8.95
N CYS A 76 -1.30 7.98 -8.44
CA CYS A 76 -2.47 7.24 -8.93
C CYS A 76 -2.76 7.50 -10.42
N GLN A 77 -2.57 8.73 -10.90
CA GLN A 77 -2.84 9.09 -12.30
C GLN A 77 -1.81 8.43 -13.23
N GLU A 78 -0.53 8.53 -12.89
CA GLU A 78 0.57 7.89 -13.64
C GLU A 78 0.43 6.36 -13.67
N SER A 79 0.00 5.78 -12.55
CA SER A 79 -0.27 4.35 -12.43
C SER A 79 -1.35 3.89 -13.39
N LEU A 80 -2.44 4.65 -13.50
CA LEU A 80 -3.56 4.34 -14.39
C LEU A 80 -3.17 4.37 -15.88
N GLU A 81 -2.23 5.24 -16.26
CA GLU A 81 -1.76 5.35 -17.64
C GLU A 81 -0.83 4.21 -18.08
N THR A 82 -0.38 3.38 -17.13
CA THR A 82 0.63 2.33 -17.36
C THR A 82 0.02 0.93 -17.60
N ILE A 83 -1.27 0.75 -17.33
CA ILE A 83 -2.02 -0.53 -17.42
C ILE A 83 -3.03 -0.52 -18.57
#